data_AF-A0A6V7QQE7-F1
#
_entry.id   AF-A0A6V7QQE7-F1
#
_cell.length_a   1.000
_cell.length_b   1.000
_cell.length_c   1.000
_cell.angle_alpha   90.00
_cell.angle_beta   90.00
_cell.angle_gamma   90.00
#
_symmetry.space_group_name_H-M   'P 1'
#
loop_
_entity.id
_entity.type
_entity.pdbx_description
1 polymer ?
#
loop_
_entity_poly.entity_id
_entity_poly.type
_entity_poly.pdbx_seq_one_letter_code
_entity_poly.pdbx_strand_id
1 'polypeptide(L)'
;MASTRAWVVLGDFNVLLSVQDKNGPTVNINNILRFREVVQEMGLVDLPILNRSFTWSNGRGVPTLERLDRVFISNAWVLVFPRFESYWLRHQAVLEVVTQAWNSSVPEADPVKLFSRKLESVQVALRLWSAGLSLASKEQAKRCLLWIEWLDRAEERRLLSIPEYILRPKLKARYEELCLQEEIKWKQRSRIQWLKVGDAKTKFFHQKVKARRNKNFISRLSNGSTTLSSPEPIAEHLFSFFRNQLGVQHVPSVDINLQALYEDEQVDLSSLHAPFTLAEVRTIVFSSALEKAPGPDGLPMIFYQHFWSLLKDDIMGVFNSFYTGTTNFDRVNTGWLCLIPKKKEAFSANDFRPISLVHSVAKLISKVLASRLQLFLGGLINPHQAAFIKGRHIIDNFFCAHILIHHLHTTKHRAAFLKIDFERAFDRVNWSFLLDLLQARGFSPRWNSWIRTLLHTASMSVILNGTPGNSFSYFYRALPLPGYCRILESIMLGCTLYNLRTT
;
A
#
# COMPACT_ATOMS: atom_id res chain seq x y z
N MET A 1 -13.89 -15.24 27.10
CA MET A 1 -13.22 -14.00 26.66
C MET A 1 -12.26 -14.34 25.53
N ALA A 2 -12.50 -13.87 24.30
CA ALA A 2 -11.59 -14.14 23.18
C ALA A 2 -10.28 -13.35 23.36
N SER A 3 -9.14 -14.04 23.29
CA SER A 3 -7.80 -13.46 23.40
C SER A 3 -7.56 -12.37 22.34
N THR A 4 -6.99 -11.24 22.74
CA THR A 4 -6.56 -10.12 21.86
C THR A 4 -5.27 -10.41 21.08
N ARG A 5 -4.59 -11.53 21.38
CA ARG A 5 -3.37 -11.92 20.67
C ARG A 5 -3.73 -12.57 19.33
N ALA A 6 -2.95 -12.27 18.29
CA ALA A 6 -3.02 -13.01 17.04
C ALA A 6 -2.49 -14.43 17.28
N TRP A 7 -3.29 -15.45 16.96
CA TRP A 7 -2.88 -16.85 17.13
C TRP A 7 -3.52 -17.71 16.04
N VAL A 8 -2.87 -18.84 15.78
CA VAL A 8 -3.24 -19.80 14.75
C VAL A 8 -3.41 -21.16 15.40
N VAL A 9 -4.42 -21.90 14.97
CA VAL A 9 -4.67 -23.29 15.35
C VAL A 9 -4.57 -24.12 14.09
N LEU A 10 -3.54 -24.95 14.03
CA LEU A 10 -3.21 -25.78 12.88
C LEU A 10 -3.11 -27.23 13.31
N GLY A 11 -3.61 -28.14 12.48
CA GLY A 11 -3.50 -29.57 12.76
C GLY A 11 -4.50 -30.39 11.99
N ASP A 12 -4.44 -31.69 12.27
CA ASP A 12 -5.41 -32.69 11.83
C ASP A 12 -6.54 -32.79 12.87
N PHE A 13 -7.72 -32.29 12.49
CA PHE A 13 -8.87 -32.23 13.40
C PHE A 13 -9.69 -33.52 13.40
N ASN A 14 -9.47 -34.44 12.45
CA ASN A 14 -10.26 -35.65 12.28
C ASN A 14 -11.79 -35.45 12.27
N VAL A 15 -12.25 -34.22 11.97
CA VAL A 15 -13.67 -33.82 11.92
C VAL A 15 -13.90 -32.89 10.73
N LEU A 16 -15.01 -33.08 10.02
CA LEU A 16 -15.39 -32.30 8.86
C LEU A 16 -16.06 -30.98 9.27
N LEU A 17 -15.80 -29.89 8.54
CA LEU A 17 -16.44 -28.58 8.76
C LEU A 17 -17.67 -28.38 7.84
N SER A 18 -17.69 -29.10 6.73
CA SER A 18 -18.77 -29.11 5.75
C SER A 18 -18.95 -30.48 5.11
N VAL A 19 -20.14 -30.75 4.59
CA VAL A 19 -20.44 -32.00 3.87
C VAL A 19 -19.57 -32.14 2.61
N GLN A 20 -19.21 -31.02 1.98
CA GLN A 20 -18.34 -30.96 0.81
C GLN A 20 -16.86 -31.28 1.10
N ASP A 21 -16.49 -31.41 2.39
CA ASP A 21 -15.12 -31.75 2.79
C ASP A 21 -14.82 -33.26 2.67
N LYS A 22 -15.78 -34.04 2.17
CA LYS A 22 -15.66 -35.47 1.88
C LYS A 22 -16.27 -35.78 0.51
N ASN A 23 -15.68 -36.70 -0.25
CA ASN A 23 -16.17 -37.09 -1.58
C ASN A 23 -17.24 -38.22 -1.55
N GLY A 24 -17.68 -38.65 -0.37
CA GLY A 24 -18.61 -39.77 -0.16
C GLY A 24 -19.89 -39.37 0.59
N PRO A 25 -20.94 -40.20 0.52
CA PRO A 25 -22.28 -39.86 1.00
C PRO A 25 -22.41 -39.88 2.53
N THR A 26 -21.55 -40.63 3.23
CA THR A 26 -21.66 -40.86 4.67
C THR A 26 -20.89 -39.79 5.46
N VAL A 27 -21.63 -38.84 6.03
CA VAL A 27 -21.11 -37.79 6.92
C VAL A 27 -21.91 -37.76 8.24
N ASN A 28 -21.22 -37.57 9.36
CA ASN A 28 -21.87 -37.34 10.65
C ASN A 28 -22.21 -35.85 10.80
N ILE A 29 -23.46 -35.50 10.51
CA ILE A 29 -23.93 -34.11 10.54
C ILE A 29 -23.82 -33.50 11.96
N ASN A 30 -24.07 -34.28 13.02
CA ASN A 30 -23.99 -33.80 14.39
C ASN A 30 -22.57 -33.36 14.75
N ASN A 31 -21.55 -34.12 14.32
CA ASN A 31 -20.16 -33.75 14.53
C ASN A 31 -19.77 -32.49 13.74
N ILE A 32 -20.27 -32.36 12.49
CA ILE A 32 -20.05 -31.15 11.68
C ILE A 32 -20.65 -29.92 12.35
N LEU A 33 -21.88 -30.03 12.88
CA LEU A 33 -22.57 -28.93 13.54
C LEU A 33 -21.85 -28.51 14.81
N ARG A 34 -21.49 -29.46 15.68
CA ARG A 34 -20.71 -29.18 16.91
C ARG A 34 -19.35 -28.56 16.61
N PHE A 35 -18.64 -29.07 15.60
CA PHE A 35 -17.34 -28.51 15.24
C PHE A 35 -17.46 -27.09 14.67
N ARG A 36 -18.51 -26.84 13.88
CA ARG A 36 -18.81 -25.48 13.38
C ARG A 36 -19.17 -24.52 14.50
N GLU A 37 -19.94 -24.98 15.49
CA GLU A 37 -20.28 -24.22 16.69
C GLU A 37 -19.02 -23.82 17.46
N VAL A 38 -18.10 -24.75 17.73
CA VAL A 38 -16.80 -24.46 18.38
C VAL A 38 -15.97 -23.45 17.59
N VAL A 39 -15.85 -23.62 16.26
CA VAL A 39 -15.15 -22.67 15.38
C VAL A 39 -15.79 -21.28 15.46
N GLN A 40 -17.11 -21.22 15.55
CA GLN A 40 -17.88 -19.98 15.62
C GLN A 40 -17.76 -19.30 17.01
N GLU A 41 -17.88 -20.05 18.10
CA GLU A 41 -17.70 -19.58 19.48
C GLU A 41 -16.30 -19.02 19.71
N MET A 42 -15.28 -19.67 19.12
CA MET A 42 -13.90 -19.21 19.17
C MET A 42 -13.59 -18.06 18.20
N GLY A 43 -14.53 -17.68 17.33
CA GLY A 43 -14.34 -16.61 16.33
C GLY A 43 -13.20 -16.92 15.36
N LEU A 44 -13.10 -18.17 14.91
CA LEU A 44 -12.02 -18.65 14.06
C LEU A 44 -12.36 -18.52 12.57
N VAL A 45 -11.37 -18.14 11.78
CA VAL A 45 -11.47 -18.10 10.31
C VAL A 45 -10.71 -19.28 9.73
N ASP A 46 -11.39 -20.14 8.97
CA ASP A 46 -10.76 -21.26 8.24
C ASP A 46 -9.98 -20.74 7.03
N LEU A 47 -8.67 -21.00 6.98
CA LEU A 47 -7.88 -20.69 5.80
C LEU A 47 -8.10 -21.72 4.68
N PRO A 48 -8.32 -21.26 3.44
CA PRO A 48 -8.54 -22.17 2.33
C PRO A 48 -7.27 -22.95 1.99
N ILE A 49 -7.43 -24.24 1.73
CA ILE A 49 -6.35 -25.08 1.19
C ILE A 49 -6.01 -24.60 -0.22
N LEU A 50 -4.72 -24.45 -0.45
CA LEU A 50 -4.22 -24.00 -1.73
C LEU A 50 -3.78 -25.22 -2.55
N ASN A 51 -4.44 -25.45 -3.68
CA ASN A 51 -4.06 -26.35 -4.80
C ASN A 51 -4.66 -27.77 -4.76
N ARG A 52 -5.43 -28.11 -3.73
CA ARG A 52 -6.18 -29.38 -3.60
C ARG A 52 -7.47 -29.14 -2.82
N SER A 53 -8.47 -30.01 -2.99
CA SER A 53 -9.75 -29.94 -2.25
C SER A 53 -9.75 -30.79 -0.97
N PHE A 54 -8.86 -31.78 -0.88
CA PHE A 54 -8.76 -32.75 0.21
C PHE A 54 -7.31 -32.83 0.69
N THR A 55 -7.11 -33.21 1.96
CA THR A 55 -5.78 -33.33 2.57
C THR A 55 -5.41 -34.77 2.89
N TRP A 56 -6.41 -35.65 2.94
CA TRP A 56 -6.25 -37.05 3.29
C TRP A 56 -6.93 -37.97 2.25
N SER A 57 -6.34 -39.15 2.02
CA SER A 57 -6.85 -40.22 1.16
C SER A 57 -6.61 -41.57 1.81
N ASN A 58 -7.58 -42.48 1.73
CA ASN A 58 -7.44 -43.85 2.22
C ASN A 58 -6.63 -44.78 1.30
N GLY A 59 -6.16 -44.28 0.14
CA GLY A 59 -5.28 -45.02 -0.78
C GLY A 59 -5.90 -46.20 -1.53
N ARG A 60 -7.24 -46.35 -1.52
CA ARG A 60 -7.95 -47.44 -2.20
C ARG A 60 -8.19 -47.15 -3.68
N GLY A 61 -8.53 -48.18 -4.47
CA GLY A 61 -8.81 -48.05 -5.91
C GLY A 61 -9.93 -47.05 -6.24
N VAL A 62 -10.96 -46.97 -5.40
CA VAL A 62 -11.90 -45.84 -5.35
C VAL A 62 -11.66 -45.12 -4.01
N PRO A 63 -10.88 -44.02 -4.01
CA PRO A 63 -10.42 -43.45 -2.75
C PRO A 63 -11.51 -42.65 -2.05
N THR A 64 -11.57 -42.79 -0.73
CA THR A 64 -12.25 -41.82 0.13
C THR A 64 -11.30 -40.67 0.38
N LEU A 65 -11.74 -39.46 0.05
CA LEU A 65 -10.96 -38.24 0.17
C LEU A 65 -11.63 -37.35 1.22
N GLU A 66 -10.84 -36.87 2.17
CA GLU A 66 -11.32 -36.02 3.26
C GLU A 66 -10.41 -34.81 3.46
N ARG A 67 -11.00 -33.70 3.92
CA ARG A 67 -10.28 -32.50 4.34
C ARG A 67 -10.25 -32.45 5.87
N LEU A 68 -9.15 -32.96 6.43
CA LEU A 68 -8.96 -33.11 7.88
C LEU A 68 -7.93 -32.11 8.44
N ASP A 69 -6.90 -31.77 7.65
CA ASP A 69 -5.91 -30.77 8.02
C ASP A 69 -6.45 -29.37 7.79
N ARG A 70 -6.45 -28.55 8.84
CA ARG A 70 -6.93 -27.18 8.79
C ARG A 70 -5.98 -26.21 9.46
N VAL A 71 -6.08 -24.97 9.01
CA VAL A 71 -5.42 -23.83 9.62
C VAL A 71 -6.51 -22.83 9.93
N PHE A 72 -6.90 -22.76 11.19
CA PHE A 72 -7.80 -21.76 11.73
C PHE A 72 -7.01 -20.61 12.30
N ILE A 73 -7.53 -19.41 12.08
CA ILE A 73 -6.84 -18.19 12.49
C ILE A 73 -7.77 -17.41 13.39
N SER A 74 -7.22 -16.83 14.46
CA SER A 74 -8.02 -15.95 15.30
C SER A 74 -8.44 -14.72 14.52
N ASN A 75 -9.58 -14.12 14.89
CA ASN A 75 -9.97 -12.82 14.36
C ASN A 75 -8.84 -11.79 14.54
N ALA A 76 -8.07 -11.85 15.63
CA ALA A 76 -6.88 -11.01 15.84
C ALA A 76 -5.81 -11.16 14.76
N TRP A 77 -5.71 -12.31 14.07
CA TRP A 77 -4.80 -12.48 12.93
C TRP A 77 -5.30 -11.77 11.66
N VAL A 78 -6.62 -11.69 11.46
CA VAL A 78 -7.23 -10.85 10.42
C VAL A 78 -7.00 -9.35 10.73
N LEU A 79 -6.91 -9.02 12.02
CA LEU A 79 -6.73 -7.66 12.55
C LEU A 79 -5.28 -7.11 12.48
N VAL A 80 -4.28 -7.91 12.06
CA VAL A 80 -2.88 -7.44 11.96
C VAL A 80 -2.67 -6.48 10.76
N PHE A 81 -3.56 -6.49 9.76
CA PHE A 81 -3.52 -5.55 8.61
C PHE A 81 -4.90 -4.97 8.33
N PRO A 82 -5.36 -3.99 9.13
CA PRO A 82 -6.60 -3.30 8.87
C PRO A 82 -6.42 -2.45 7.62
N ARG A 83 -6.88 -2.98 6.50
CA ARG A 83 -6.96 -2.23 5.26
C ARG A 83 -8.40 -1.78 5.12
N PHE A 84 -8.62 -0.47 5.01
CA PHE A 84 -9.93 0.05 4.67
C PHE A 84 -10.44 -0.60 3.39
N GLU A 85 -11.61 -1.23 3.48
CA GLU A 85 -12.23 -1.85 2.33
C GLU A 85 -13.18 -0.86 1.67
N SER A 86 -13.01 -0.58 0.37
CA SER A 86 -13.77 0.48 -0.31
C SER A 86 -15.29 0.27 -0.25
N TYR A 87 -15.75 -0.98 -0.18
CA TYR A 87 -17.19 -1.29 -0.06
C TYR A 87 -17.80 -0.83 1.26
N TRP A 88 -17.00 -0.54 2.30
CA TRP A 88 -17.51 0.00 3.56
C TRP A 88 -18.25 1.32 3.37
N LEU A 89 -17.88 2.11 2.37
CA LEU A 89 -18.56 3.35 1.98
C LEU A 89 -20.00 3.14 1.51
N ARG A 90 -20.41 1.90 1.24
CA ARG A 90 -21.80 1.55 0.88
C ARG A 90 -22.66 1.21 2.10
N HIS A 91 -22.07 1.13 3.29
CA HIS A 91 -22.82 0.96 4.53
C HIS A 91 -23.15 2.32 5.14
N GLN A 92 -24.43 2.61 5.38
CA GLN A 92 -24.87 3.88 5.97
C GLN A 92 -24.22 4.16 7.33
N ALA A 93 -23.99 3.12 8.13
CA ALA A 93 -23.37 3.24 9.46
C ALA A 93 -21.90 3.71 9.44
N VAL A 94 -21.17 3.57 8.32
CA VAL A 94 -19.74 3.89 8.29
C VAL A 94 -19.48 5.38 8.57
N LEU A 95 -20.40 6.25 8.14
CA LEU A 95 -20.28 7.69 8.34
C LEU A 95 -20.34 8.03 9.83
N GLU A 96 -21.30 7.45 10.54
CA GLU A 96 -21.46 7.64 11.97
C GLU A 96 -20.26 7.06 12.74
N VAL A 97 -19.83 5.84 12.41
CA VAL A 97 -18.67 5.18 13.03
C VAL A 97 -17.40 6.04 12.91
N VAL A 98 -17.12 6.56 11.71
CA VAL A 98 -15.93 7.40 11.48
C VAL A 98 -16.07 8.74 12.18
N THR A 99 -17.24 9.39 12.11
CA THR A 99 -17.47 10.70 12.72
C THR A 99 -17.35 10.65 14.24
N GLN A 100 -17.98 9.66 14.89
CA GLN A 100 -17.89 9.47 16.34
C GLN A 100 -16.45 9.19 16.76
N ALA A 101 -15.75 8.28 16.07
CA ALA A 101 -14.36 7.93 16.40
C ALA A 101 -13.38 9.09 16.14
N TRP A 102 -13.62 9.92 15.13
CA TRP A 102 -12.79 11.09 14.87
C TRP A 102 -12.96 12.17 15.96
N ASN A 103 -14.18 12.35 16.44
CA ASN A 103 -14.52 13.36 17.45
C ASN A 103 -14.33 12.88 18.90
N SER A 104 -14.10 11.59 19.13
CA SER A 104 -13.89 11.03 20.48
C SER A 104 -12.50 11.29 21.08
N SER A 105 -11.58 11.87 20.30
CA SER A 105 -10.20 12.08 20.73
C SER A 105 -10.08 13.28 21.68
N VAL A 106 -9.32 13.10 22.76
CA VAL A 106 -9.05 14.15 23.76
C VAL A 106 -8.31 15.34 23.10
N PRO A 107 -8.61 16.60 23.48
CA PRO A 107 -7.87 17.76 23.02
C PRO A 107 -6.36 17.59 23.22
N GLU A 108 -5.60 17.92 22.18
CA GLU A 108 -4.14 17.83 22.16
C GLU A 108 -3.62 19.09 21.48
N ALA A 109 -2.63 19.75 22.11
CA ALA A 109 -2.12 21.03 21.65
C ALA A 109 -1.27 20.88 20.37
N ASP A 110 -0.60 19.74 20.21
CA ASP A 110 0.19 19.40 19.03
C ASP A 110 -0.73 18.82 17.93
N PRO A 111 -0.92 19.53 16.80
CA PRO A 111 -1.81 19.08 15.73
C PRO A 111 -1.40 17.74 15.12
N VAL A 112 -0.10 17.41 15.09
CA VAL A 112 0.40 16.13 14.56
C VAL A 112 0.02 14.99 15.48
N LYS A 113 0.18 15.16 16.80
CA LYS A 113 -0.24 14.16 17.79
C LYS A 113 -1.76 14.00 17.82
N LEU A 114 -2.51 15.10 17.76
CA LEU A 114 -3.97 15.07 17.69
C LEU A 114 -4.43 14.25 16.48
N PHE A 115 -3.89 14.57 15.31
CA PHE A 115 -4.22 13.89 14.07
C PHE A 115 -3.88 12.39 14.11
N SER A 116 -2.69 12.03 14.62
CA SER A 116 -2.29 10.61 14.80
C SER A 116 -3.28 9.85 15.68
N ARG A 117 -3.68 10.42 16.83
CA ARG A 117 -4.65 9.78 17.74
C ARG A 117 -6.03 9.63 17.10
N LYS A 118 -6.49 10.64 16.37
CA LYS A 118 -7.76 10.58 15.62
C LYS A 118 -7.75 9.47 14.57
N LEU A 119 -6.65 9.30 13.83
CA LEU A 119 -6.48 8.18 12.90
C LEU A 119 -6.51 6.83 13.62
N GLU A 120 -5.77 6.68 14.73
CA GLU A 120 -5.76 5.45 15.52
C GLU A 120 -7.16 5.10 16.04
N SER A 121 -7.90 6.09 16.56
CA SER A 121 -9.29 5.95 17.01
C SER A 121 -10.20 5.42 15.88
N VAL A 122 -10.15 6.05 14.70
CA VAL A 122 -10.91 5.60 13.52
C VAL A 122 -10.53 4.20 13.09
N GLN A 123 -9.24 3.86 13.09
CA GLN A 123 -8.81 2.51 12.75
C GLN A 123 -9.36 1.47 13.73
N VAL A 124 -9.37 1.76 15.03
CA VAL A 124 -9.92 0.86 16.05
C VAL A 124 -11.43 0.72 15.88
N ALA A 125 -12.15 1.83 15.69
CA ALA A 125 -13.59 1.81 15.48
C ALA A 125 -14.00 1.03 14.22
N LEU A 126 -13.33 1.29 13.09
CA LEU A 126 -13.56 0.55 11.85
C LEU A 126 -13.21 -0.94 11.99
N ARG A 127 -12.15 -1.27 12.75
CA ARG A 127 -11.78 -2.67 13.06
C ARG A 127 -12.89 -3.39 13.83
N LEU A 128 -13.41 -2.77 14.89
CA LEU A 128 -14.48 -3.35 15.71
C LEU A 128 -15.79 -3.49 14.92
N TRP A 129 -16.18 -2.42 14.22
CA TRP A 129 -17.38 -2.39 13.40
C TRP A 129 -17.35 -3.42 12.27
N SER A 130 -16.20 -3.61 11.61
CA SER A 130 -16.09 -4.49 10.45
C SER A 130 -15.96 -5.98 10.75
N ALA A 131 -15.66 -6.37 12.00
CA ALA A 131 -15.37 -7.75 12.39
C ALA A 131 -16.49 -8.75 12.02
N GLY A 132 -17.76 -8.33 12.12
CA GLY A 132 -18.93 -9.16 11.78
C GLY A 132 -19.50 -8.96 10.38
N LEU A 133 -19.11 -7.89 9.67
CA LEU A 133 -19.78 -7.49 8.42
C LEU A 133 -19.71 -8.57 7.35
N SER A 134 -18.55 -9.21 7.17
CA SER A 134 -18.39 -10.18 6.09
C SER A 134 -19.22 -11.45 6.30
N LEU A 135 -19.45 -11.86 7.55
CA LEU A 135 -20.29 -13.03 7.86
C LEU A 135 -21.76 -12.64 7.72
N ALA A 136 -22.14 -11.49 8.27
CA ALA A 136 -23.48 -10.94 8.18
C ALA A 136 -23.93 -10.74 6.72
N SER A 137 -23.09 -10.17 5.86
CA SER A 137 -23.40 -9.99 4.43
C SER A 137 -23.64 -11.30 3.71
N LYS A 138 -22.84 -12.34 4.00
CA LYS A 138 -23.02 -13.68 3.40
C LYS A 138 -24.31 -14.35 3.86
N GLU A 139 -24.60 -14.26 5.14
CA GLU A 139 -25.82 -14.82 5.72
C GLU A 139 -27.06 -14.10 5.18
N GLN A 140 -27.00 -12.77 5.07
CA GLN A 140 -28.07 -11.98 4.48
C GLN A 140 -28.28 -12.30 3.00
N ALA A 141 -27.21 -12.52 2.22
CA ALA A 141 -27.31 -12.90 0.82
C ALA A 141 -28.02 -14.26 0.66
N LYS A 142 -27.66 -15.24 1.49
CA LYS A 142 -28.35 -16.55 1.52
C LYS A 142 -29.82 -16.41 1.86
N ARG A 143 -30.17 -15.59 2.86
CA ARG A 143 -31.56 -15.33 3.24
C ARG A 143 -32.33 -14.68 2.09
N CYS A 144 -31.75 -13.70 1.41
CA CYS A 144 -32.40 -13.09 0.24
C CYS A 144 -32.73 -14.13 -0.83
N LEU A 145 -31.77 -15.00 -1.17
CA LEU A 145 -32.00 -16.09 -2.13
C LEU A 145 -33.08 -17.06 -1.69
N LEU A 146 -33.06 -17.50 -0.41
CA LEU A 146 -34.08 -18.40 0.13
C LEU A 146 -35.49 -17.82 0.04
N TRP A 147 -35.65 -16.53 0.38
CA TRP A 147 -36.94 -15.86 0.28
C TRP A 147 -37.39 -15.63 -1.16
N ILE A 148 -36.47 -15.31 -2.08
CA ILE A 148 -36.77 -15.20 -3.51
C ILE A 148 -37.24 -16.55 -4.05
N GLU A 149 -36.52 -17.63 -3.76
CA GLU A 149 -36.89 -18.99 -4.18
C GLU A 149 -38.25 -19.42 -3.60
N TRP A 150 -38.52 -19.08 -2.34
CA TRP A 150 -39.82 -19.34 -1.72
C TRP A 150 -40.96 -18.59 -2.43
N LEU A 151 -40.75 -17.30 -2.76
CA LEU A 151 -41.73 -16.49 -3.49
C LEU A 151 -41.97 -17.02 -4.90
N ASP A 152 -40.92 -17.47 -5.59
CA ASP A 152 -41.01 -18.04 -6.94
C ASP A 152 -41.83 -19.34 -6.92
N ARG A 153 -41.58 -20.24 -5.95
CA ARG A 153 -42.38 -21.47 -5.78
C ARG A 153 -43.83 -21.19 -5.34
N ALA A 154 -44.06 -20.13 -4.57
CA ALA A 154 -45.41 -19.75 -4.16
C ALA A 154 -46.24 -19.25 -5.35
N GLU A 155 -45.62 -18.47 -6.23
CA GLU A 155 -46.26 -17.91 -7.44
C GLU A 155 -46.67 -18.99 -8.45
N GLU A 156 -45.95 -20.12 -8.51
CA GLU A 156 -46.34 -21.29 -9.31
C GLU A 156 -47.68 -21.90 -8.88
N ARG A 157 -48.10 -21.69 -7.62
CA ARG A 157 -49.28 -22.34 -7.03
C ARG A 157 -50.43 -21.38 -6.76
N ARG A 158 -50.14 -20.09 -6.57
CA ARG A 158 -51.13 -19.06 -6.24
C ARG A 158 -50.65 -17.68 -6.65
N LEU A 159 -51.58 -16.73 -6.74
CA LEU A 159 -51.22 -15.32 -6.82
C LEU A 159 -50.48 -14.88 -5.54
N LEU A 160 -49.44 -14.07 -5.71
CA LEU A 160 -48.76 -13.43 -4.60
C LEU A 160 -49.64 -12.35 -3.99
N SER A 161 -49.63 -12.25 -2.66
CA SER A 161 -50.25 -11.14 -1.95
C SER A 161 -49.52 -9.83 -2.25
N ILE A 162 -50.18 -8.69 -2.05
CA ILE A 162 -49.59 -7.36 -2.27
C ILE A 162 -48.24 -7.20 -1.52
N PRO A 163 -48.11 -7.60 -0.23
CA PRO A 163 -46.82 -7.52 0.47
C PRO A 163 -45.73 -8.39 -0.16
N GLU A 164 -46.04 -9.59 -0.62
CA GLU A 164 -45.10 -10.52 -1.26
C GLU A 164 -44.59 -9.98 -2.61
N TYR A 165 -45.51 -9.43 -3.40
CA TYR A 165 -45.20 -8.79 -4.67
C TYR A 165 -44.24 -7.60 -4.48
N ILE A 166 -44.46 -6.79 -3.43
CA ILE A 166 -43.59 -5.65 -3.08
C ILE A 166 -42.25 -6.10 -2.47
N LEU A 167 -42.23 -7.21 -1.74
CA LEU A 167 -41.03 -7.72 -1.07
C LEU A 167 -40.01 -8.27 -2.06
N ARG A 168 -40.46 -8.98 -3.11
CA ARG A 168 -39.59 -9.58 -4.12
C ARG A 168 -38.54 -8.62 -4.73
N PRO A 169 -38.91 -7.45 -5.30
CA PRO A 169 -37.93 -6.53 -5.86
C PRO A 169 -36.97 -5.97 -4.80
N LYS A 170 -37.44 -5.78 -3.55
CA LYS A 170 -36.57 -5.35 -2.43
C LYS A 170 -35.51 -6.40 -2.09
N LEU A 171 -35.89 -7.69 -2.07
CA LEU A 171 -34.96 -8.78 -1.84
C LEU A 171 -33.93 -8.91 -2.97
N LYS A 172 -34.37 -8.79 -4.23
CA LYS A 172 -33.47 -8.80 -5.40
C LYS A 172 -32.47 -7.65 -5.35
N ALA A 173 -32.95 -6.43 -5.15
CA ALA A 173 -32.08 -5.25 -5.00
C ALA A 173 -31.09 -5.41 -3.83
N ARG A 174 -31.53 -5.97 -2.69
CA ARG A 174 -30.63 -6.22 -1.55
C ARG A 174 -29.58 -7.28 -1.87
N TYR A 175 -29.94 -8.35 -2.56
CA TYR A 175 -29.00 -9.39 -2.98
C TYR A 175 -27.96 -8.84 -3.95
N GLU A 176 -28.39 -8.07 -4.97
CA GLU A 176 -27.50 -7.43 -5.94
C GLU A 176 -26.50 -6.48 -5.26
N GLU A 177 -26.95 -5.67 -4.29
CA GLU A 177 -26.07 -4.80 -3.50
C GLU A 177 -25.02 -5.61 -2.71
N LEU A 178 -25.40 -6.74 -2.10
CA LEU A 178 -24.47 -7.61 -1.38
C LEU A 178 -23.43 -8.25 -2.32
N CYS A 179 -23.85 -8.67 -3.52
CA CYS A 179 -22.94 -9.18 -4.55
C CYS A 179 -21.95 -8.11 -5.01
N LEU A 180 -22.42 -6.87 -5.23
CA LEU A 180 -21.59 -5.74 -5.61
C LEU A 180 -20.55 -5.40 -4.52
N GLN A 181 -20.94 -5.45 -3.26
CA GLN A 181 -20.02 -5.26 -2.13
C GLN A 181 -18.90 -6.31 -2.11
N GLU A 182 -19.23 -7.59 -2.33
CA GLU A 182 -18.23 -8.64 -2.47
C GLU A 182 -17.33 -8.40 -3.70
N GLU A 183 -17.88 -7.99 -4.84
CA GLU A 183 -17.09 -7.69 -6.04
C GLU A 183 -16.07 -6.58 -5.77
N ILE A 184 -16.51 -5.45 -5.19
CA ILE A 184 -15.64 -4.31 -4.84
C ILE A 184 -14.50 -4.76 -3.92
N LYS A 185 -14.83 -5.50 -2.86
CA LYS A 185 -13.85 -6.07 -1.92
C LYS A 185 -12.78 -6.89 -2.66
N TRP A 186 -13.20 -7.82 -3.51
CA TRP A 186 -12.26 -8.71 -4.20
C TRP A 186 -11.48 -8.02 -5.31
N LYS A 187 -12.08 -7.07 -6.02
CA LYS A 187 -11.40 -6.20 -6.98
C LYS A 187 -10.28 -5.41 -6.29
N GLN A 188 -10.59 -4.75 -5.18
CA GLN A 188 -9.64 -3.94 -4.40
C GLN A 188 -8.47 -4.78 -3.82
N ARG A 189 -8.74 -6.03 -3.43
CA ARG A 189 -7.73 -7.00 -2.96
C ARG A 189 -6.87 -7.55 -4.09
N SER A 190 -7.44 -7.79 -5.27
CA SER A 190 -6.72 -8.36 -6.43
C SER A 190 -5.70 -7.41 -7.06
N ARG A 191 -5.90 -6.09 -6.92
CA ARG A 191 -5.09 -5.02 -7.55
C ARG A 191 -5.15 -4.98 -9.09
N ILE A 192 -6.18 -5.57 -9.70
CA ILE A 192 -6.37 -5.56 -11.16
C ILE A 192 -7.08 -4.27 -11.59
N GLN A 193 -6.53 -3.59 -12.59
CA GLN A 193 -7.09 -2.35 -13.16
C GLN A 193 -7.88 -2.57 -14.45
N TRP A 194 -7.52 -3.58 -15.24
CA TRP A 194 -8.10 -3.84 -16.56
C TRP A 194 -8.85 -5.17 -16.56
N LEU A 195 -10.15 -5.10 -16.84
CA LEU A 195 -10.96 -6.27 -17.16
C LEU A 195 -10.87 -6.47 -18.67
N LYS A 196 -10.18 -7.53 -19.13
CA LYS A 196 -10.35 -8.03 -20.49
C LYS A 196 -11.68 -8.79 -20.51
N VAL A 197 -12.75 -8.05 -20.83
CA VAL A 197 -14.11 -8.51 -21.17
C VAL A 197 -14.85 -9.33 -20.09
N GLY A 198 -15.90 -8.70 -19.54
CA GLY A 198 -17.14 -9.30 -19.05
C GLY A 198 -17.10 -10.67 -18.38
N ASP A 199 -16.84 -10.70 -17.08
CA ASP A 199 -17.53 -11.63 -16.19
C ASP A 199 -17.39 -11.12 -14.74
N ALA A 200 -18.51 -10.70 -14.14
CA ALA A 200 -18.63 -10.23 -12.75
C ALA A 200 -18.50 -11.39 -11.74
N LYS A 201 -17.44 -12.19 -11.83
CA LYS A 201 -17.25 -13.40 -11.02
C LYS A 201 -16.11 -13.20 -10.02
N THR A 202 -16.45 -13.12 -8.74
CA THR A 202 -15.51 -13.04 -7.60
C THR A 202 -14.42 -14.13 -7.66
N LYS A 203 -14.73 -15.32 -8.20
CA LYS A 203 -13.78 -16.44 -8.40
C LYS A 203 -12.51 -16.03 -9.14
N PHE A 204 -12.60 -15.17 -10.16
CA PHE A 204 -11.44 -14.67 -10.89
C PHE A 204 -10.54 -13.84 -9.97
N PHE A 205 -11.12 -12.90 -9.23
CA PHE A 205 -10.38 -12.07 -8.28
C PHE A 205 -9.76 -12.91 -7.16
N HIS A 206 -10.48 -13.91 -6.64
CA HIS A 206 -9.94 -14.86 -5.66
C HIS A 206 -8.69 -15.59 -6.17
N GLN A 207 -8.74 -16.14 -7.40
CA GLN A 207 -7.60 -16.82 -8.01
C GLN A 207 -6.40 -15.88 -8.18
N LYS A 208 -6.65 -14.63 -8.57
CA LYS A 208 -5.60 -13.62 -8.73
C LYS A 208 -4.98 -13.18 -7.40
N VAL A 209 -5.80 -12.99 -6.36
CA VAL A 209 -5.32 -12.74 -4.99
C VAL A 209 -4.44 -13.90 -4.51
N LYS A 210 -4.89 -15.15 -4.70
CA LYS A 210 -4.14 -16.35 -4.34
C LYS A 210 -2.80 -16.43 -5.08
N ALA A 211 -2.80 -16.26 -6.41
CA ALA A 211 -1.59 -16.28 -7.22
C ALA A 211 -0.59 -15.20 -6.77
N ARG A 212 -1.08 -13.99 -6.47
CA ARG A 212 -0.25 -12.89 -5.96
C ARG A 212 0.33 -13.20 -4.57
N ARG A 213 -0.47 -13.76 -3.66
CA ARG A 213 -0.01 -14.16 -2.33
C ARG A 213 1.09 -15.22 -2.44
N ASN A 214 0.90 -16.23 -3.27
CA ASN A 214 1.88 -17.29 -3.49
C ASN A 214 3.18 -16.74 -4.10
N LYS A 215 3.08 -15.86 -5.11
CA LYS A 215 4.26 -15.25 -5.74
C LYS A 215 5.07 -14.41 -4.76
N ASN A 216 4.41 -13.69 -3.85
CA ASN A 216 5.07 -12.77 -2.93
C ASN A 216 5.47 -13.42 -1.60
N PHE A 217 5.11 -14.69 -1.37
CA PHE A 217 5.42 -15.38 -0.13
C PHE A 217 6.90 -15.74 -0.07
N ILE A 218 7.58 -15.29 0.97
CA ILE A 218 8.99 -15.57 1.22
C ILE A 218 9.04 -16.77 2.16
N SER A 219 9.24 -17.96 1.60
CA SER A 219 9.35 -19.21 2.37
C SER A 219 10.77 -19.52 2.83
N ARG A 220 11.76 -19.07 2.06
CA ARG A 220 13.18 -19.28 2.34
C ARG A 220 14.02 -18.17 1.76
N LEU A 221 15.17 -17.93 2.37
CA LEU A 221 16.13 -16.93 1.94
C LEU A 221 17.55 -17.39 2.26
N SER A 222 18.53 -17.08 1.42
CA SER A 222 19.95 -17.28 1.70
C SER A 222 20.56 -16.00 2.24
N ASN A 223 21.36 -16.15 3.29
CA ASN A 223 22.20 -15.09 3.83
C ASN A 223 23.63 -15.12 3.24
N GLY A 224 23.89 -15.96 2.23
CA GLY A 224 25.21 -16.19 1.62
C GLY A 224 25.95 -17.42 2.13
N SER A 225 25.69 -17.88 3.35
CA SER A 225 26.33 -19.07 3.94
C SER A 225 25.34 -20.22 4.19
N THR A 226 24.13 -19.91 4.64
CA THR A 226 23.09 -20.88 4.98
C THR A 226 21.74 -20.49 4.37
N THR A 227 20.84 -21.47 4.28
CA THR A 227 19.45 -21.25 3.87
C THR A 227 18.60 -21.08 5.12
N LEU A 228 17.99 -19.89 5.26
CA LEU A 228 17.02 -19.56 6.28
C LEU A 228 15.63 -19.99 5.81
N SER A 229 14.92 -20.76 6.62
CA SER A 229 13.56 -21.26 6.33
C SER A 229 12.53 -20.84 7.41
N SER A 230 12.99 -20.50 8.61
CA SER A 230 12.12 -20.03 9.69
C SER A 230 11.82 -18.53 9.57
N PRO A 231 10.62 -18.06 9.94
CA PRO A 231 10.22 -16.66 9.82
C PRO A 231 11.13 -15.67 10.57
N GLU A 232 11.54 -15.99 11.79
CA GLU A 232 12.29 -15.08 12.66
C GLU A 232 13.70 -14.80 12.12
N PRO A 233 14.51 -15.81 11.75
CA PRO A 233 15.81 -15.57 11.09
C PRO A 233 15.68 -14.85 9.75
N ILE A 234 14.64 -15.13 8.96
CA ILE A 234 14.39 -14.41 7.70
C ILE A 234 14.08 -12.95 7.98
N ALA A 235 13.23 -12.65 8.97
CA ALA A 235 12.88 -11.29 9.35
C ALA A 235 14.11 -10.50 9.82
N GLU A 236 14.94 -11.11 10.67
CA GLU A 236 16.16 -10.48 11.19
C GLU A 236 17.19 -10.24 10.08
N HIS A 237 17.39 -11.21 9.18
CA HIS A 237 18.28 -11.04 8.04
C HIS A 237 17.82 -9.93 7.10
N LEU A 238 16.51 -9.87 6.77
CA LEU A 238 15.96 -8.82 5.94
C LEU A 238 16.05 -7.44 6.63
N PHE A 239 15.78 -7.38 7.93
CA PHE A 239 15.93 -6.17 8.73
C PHE A 239 17.37 -5.67 8.69
N SER A 240 18.34 -6.52 9.02
CA SER A 240 19.76 -6.18 9.00
C SER A 240 20.23 -5.75 7.61
N PHE A 241 19.83 -6.48 6.57
CA PHE A 241 20.17 -6.17 5.18
C PHE A 241 19.66 -4.79 4.76
N PHE A 242 18.36 -4.52 4.94
CA PHE A 242 17.77 -3.24 4.53
C PHE A 242 18.13 -2.09 5.46
N ARG A 243 18.40 -2.32 6.74
CA ARG A 243 18.95 -1.31 7.65
C ARG A 243 20.34 -0.88 7.21
N ASN A 244 21.22 -1.83 6.87
CA ASN A 244 22.56 -1.49 6.39
C ASN A 244 22.51 -0.82 5.02
N GLN A 245 21.57 -1.23 4.16
CA GLN A 245 21.39 -0.63 2.85
C GLN A 245 20.76 0.76 2.91
N LEU A 246 19.77 1.00 3.78
CA LEU A 246 18.89 2.18 3.75
C LEU A 246 19.00 3.10 4.98
N GLY A 247 19.69 2.67 6.04
CA GLY A 247 19.77 3.37 7.33
C GLY A 247 21.16 3.89 7.68
N VAL A 248 22.13 3.81 6.77
CA VAL A 248 23.53 4.24 7.00
C VAL A 248 23.80 5.55 6.26
N GLN A 249 24.29 6.56 6.98
CA GLN A 249 24.79 7.80 6.38
C GLN A 249 26.23 7.57 5.87
N HIS A 250 26.49 7.93 4.61
CA HIS A 250 27.86 8.04 4.11
C HIS A 250 28.31 9.50 4.19
N VAL A 251 29.58 9.74 4.47
CA VAL A 251 30.19 11.06 4.31
C VAL A 251 30.65 11.17 2.85
N PRO A 252 30.35 12.27 2.14
CA PRO A 252 30.89 12.47 0.78
C PRO A 252 32.41 12.39 0.83
N SER A 253 33.02 11.67 -0.12
CA SER A 253 34.49 11.58 -0.22
C SER A 253 35.12 12.68 -1.07
N VAL A 254 34.29 13.51 -1.72
CA VAL A 254 34.73 14.57 -2.65
C VAL A 254 34.10 15.87 -2.19
N ASP A 255 34.95 16.89 -2.01
CA ASP A 255 34.54 18.26 -1.77
C ASP A 255 34.35 18.96 -3.11
N ILE A 256 33.11 19.34 -3.43
CA ILE A 256 32.75 20.04 -4.67
C ILE A 256 32.31 21.44 -4.25
N ASN A 257 32.94 22.48 -4.80
CA ASN A 257 32.48 23.85 -4.59
C ASN A 257 31.20 24.12 -5.39
N LEU A 258 30.06 23.76 -4.81
CA LEU A 258 28.74 23.92 -5.41
C LEU A 258 28.37 25.38 -5.64
N GLN A 259 28.88 26.30 -4.83
CA GLN A 259 28.58 27.73 -4.97
C GLN A 259 29.18 28.28 -6.26
N ALA A 260 30.45 27.96 -6.54
CA ALA A 260 31.10 28.33 -7.80
C ALA A 260 30.43 27.68 -9.03
N LEU A 261 29.85 26.49 -8.86
CA LEU A 261 29.22 25.75 -9.95
C LEU A 261 27.87 26.35 -10.42
N TYR A 262 27.19 27.12 -9.56
CA TYR A 262 25.86 27.68 -9.84
C TYR A 262 25.77 29.19 -9.57
N GLU A 263 26.90 29.89 -9.52
CA GLU A 263 26.97 31.34 -9.27
C GLU A 263 26.09 32.12 -10.26
N ASP A 264 26.14 31.75 -11.55
CA ASP A 264 25.41 32.40 -12.64
C ASP A 264 23.99 31.84 -12.89
N GLU A 265 23.57 30.78 -12.19
CA GLU A 265 22.29 30.09 -12.44
C GLU A 265 21.33 30.20 -11.24
N GLN A 266 20.93 31.42 -10.91
CA GLN A 266 19.97 31.68 -9.84
C GLN A 266 18.53 31.76 -10.39
N VAL A 267 17.67 30.87 -9.90
CA VAL A 267 16.22 30.88 -10.19
C VAL A 267 15.51 31.54 -9.01
N ASP A 268 14.54 32.42 -9.26
CA ASP A 268 13.68 32.91 -8.17
C ASP A 268 12.77 31.79 -7.67
N LEU A 269 13.08 31.29 -6.46
CA LEU A 269 12.37 30.22 -5.77
C LEU A 269 11.57 30.73 -4.56
N SER A 270 11.39 32.05 -4.43
CA SER A 270 10.74 32.68 -3.28
C SER A 270 9.32 32.15 -3.03
N SER A 271 8.55 31.87 -4.09
CA SER A 271 7.18 31.37 -3.92
C SER A 271 7.09 29.92 -3.41
N LEU A 272 8.18 29.12 -3.46
CA LEU A 272 8.17 27.72 -3.01
C LEU A 272 7.84 27.58 -1.51
N HIS A 273 8.24 28.57 -0.72
CA HIS A 273 8.10 28.55 0.74
C HIS A 273 6.90 29.36 1.25
N ALA A 274 5.96 29.72 0.39
CA ALA A 274 4.69 30.35 0.81
C ALA A 274 3.88 29.42 1.75
N PRO A 275 3.00 29.96 2.61
CA PRO A 275 2.08 29.14 3.41
C PRO A 275 1.25 28.17 2.56
N PHE A 276 0.92 27.00 3.13
CA PHE A 276 0.08 26.02 2.44
C PHE A 276 -1.38 26.48 2.44
N THR A 277 -2.06 26.36 1.29
CA THR A 277 -3.47 26.73 1.17
C THR A 277 -4.38 25.51 1.17
N LEU A 278 -5.61 25.66 1.67
CA LEU A 278 -6.61 24.59 1.64
C LEU A 278 -6.89 24.13 0.20
N ALA A 279 -6.93 25.06 -0.76
CA ALA A 279 -7.19 24.77 -2.17
C ALA A 279 -6.09 23.90 -2.80
N GLU A 280 -4.83 24.20 -2.49
CA GLU A 280 -3.68 23.42 -2.93
C GLU A 280 -3.71 22.00 -2.37
N VAL A 281 -3.91 21.85 -1.05
CA VAL A 281 -3.99 20.54 -0.40
C VAL A 281 -5.17 19.73 -0.94
N ARG A 282 -6.35 20.36 -1.09
CA ARG A 282 -7.54 19.73 -1.67
C ARG A 282 -7.27 19.21 -3.08
N THR A 283 -6.61 20.01 -3.92
CA THR A 283 -6.29 19.61 -5.30
C THR A 283 -5.44 18.33 -5.33
N ILE A 284 -4.47 18.22 -4.41
CA ILE A 284 -3.63 17.01 -4.28
C ILE A 284 -4.40 15.80 -3.77
N VAL A 285 -5.30 15.99 -2.80
CA VAL A 285 -6.16 14.92 -2.26
C VAL A 285 -7.07 14.36 -3.36
N PHE A 286 -7.75 15.21 -4.13
CA PHE A 286 -8.73 14.80 -5.14
C PHE A 286 -8.10 14.33 -6.46
N SER A 287 -6.88 14.78 -6.80
CA SER A 287 -6.13 14.26 -7.96
C SER A 287 -5.40 12.94 -7.68
N SER A 288 -5.33 12.52 -6.41
CA SER A 288 -4.63 11.30 -6.00
C SER A 288 -5.46 10.04 -6.30
N ALA A 289 -4.80 9.02 -6.85
CA ALA A 289 -5.45 7.73 -7.15
C ALA A 289 -6.08 7.09 -5.90
N LEU A 290 -7.37 6.75 -6.01
CA LEU A 290 -8.27 6.30 -4.94
C LEU A 290 -7.73 5.11 -4.12
N GLU A 291 -7.45 4.00 -4.78
CA GLU A 291 -7.26 2.70 -4.13
C GLU A 291 -5.81 2.22 -4.08
N LYS A 292 -4.83 3.13 -4.18
CA LYS A 292 -3.42 2.75 -3.96
C LYS A 292 -3.23 2.19 -2.55
N ALA A 293 -2.22 1.33 -2.39
CA ALA A 293 -1.93 0.71 -1.09
C ALA A 293 -1.68 1.80 -0.03
N PRO A 294 -2.37 1.75 1.12
CA PRO A 294 -2.09 2.63 2.25
C PRO A 294 -0.79 2.22 2.95
N GLY A 295 -0.28 3.09 3.80
CA GLY A 295 0.83 2.79 4.70
C GLY A 295 0.35 2.14 5.99
N PRO A 296 1.09 2.34 7.10
CA PRO A 296 0.70 1.83 8.40
C PRO A 296 -0.63 2.40 8.91
N ASP A 297 -1.08 3.53 8.33
CA ASP A 297 -2.40 4.09 8.60
C ASP A 297 -3.56 3.21 8.11
N GLY A 298 -3.33 2.29 7.17
CA GLY A 298 -4.38 1.41 6.64
C GLY A 298 -5.48 2.12 5.83
N LEU A 299 -5.39 3.43 5.68
CA LEU A 299 -6.40 4.31 5.08
C LEU A 299 -5.97 4.75 3.68
N PRO A 300 -6.62 4.29 2.60
CA PRO A 300 -6.33 4.68 1.22
C PRO A 300 -6.89 6.08 0.91
N MET A 301 -6.50 6.65 -0.23
CA MET A 301 -6.91 8.01 -0.58
C MET A 301 -8.44 8.18 -0.74
N ILE A 302 -9.16 7.13 -1.12
CA ILE A 302 -10.64 7.14 -1.17
C ILE A 302 -11.27 7.49 0.19
N PHE A 303 -10.65 7.11 1.31
CA PHE A 303 -11.09 7.51 2.65
C PHE A 303 -10.98 9.03 2.82
N TYR A 304 -9.80 9.59 2.52
CA TYR A 304 -9.54 11.03 2.65
C TYR A 304 -10.44 11.89 1.77
N GLN A 305 -10.73 11.42 0.54
CA GLN A 305 -11.66 12.12 -0.36
C GLN A 305 -13.10 12.07 0.14
N HIS A 306 -13.56 10.90 0.60
CA HIS A 306 -14.92 10.71 1.06
C HIS A 306 -15.21 11.50 2.35
N PHE A 307 -14.30 11.46 3.32
CA PHE A 307 -14.44 12.13 4.62
C PHE A 307 -13.82 13.53 4.66
N TRP A 308 -13.54 14.14 3.50
CA TRP A 308 -12.83 15.43 3.43
C TRP A 308 -13.45 16.52 4.31
N SER A 309 -14.78 16.62 4.37
CA SER A 309 -15.48 17.62 5.19
C SER A 309 -15.14 17.51 6.68
N LEU A 310 -14.91 16.30 7.18
CA LEU A 310 -14.54 16.00 8.56
C LEU A 310 -13.04 16.19 8.80
N LEU A 311 -12.19 15.81 7.83
CA LEU A 311 -10.75 15.72 8.01
C LEU A 311 -9.97 17.01 7.70
N LYS A 312 -10.54 17.90 6.87
CA LYS A 312 -9.81 19.02 6.25
C LYS A 312 -9.09 19.94 7.25
N ASP A 313 -9.72 20.25 8.37
CA ASP A 313 -9.21 21.25 9.32
C ASP A 313 -8.05 20.67 10.14
N ASP A 314 -8.15 19.39 10.55
CA ASP A 314 -7.05 18.68 11.20
C ASP A 314 -5.87 18.44 10.24
N ILE A 315 -6.15 18.13 8.96
CA ILE A 315 -5.11 18.03 7.92
C ILE A 315 -4.38 19.37 7.78
N MET A 316 -5.12 20.47 7.66
CA MET A 316 -4.52 21.81 7.58
C MET A 316 -3.74 22.17 8.84
N GLY A 317 -4.20 21.75 10.02
CA GLY A 317 -3.46 21.85 11.27
C GLY A 317 -2.06 21.22 11.16
N VAL A 318 -1.97 20.00 10.62
CA VAL A 318 -0.68 19.34 10.38
C VAL A 318 0.19 20.09 9.36
N PHE A 319 -0.40 20.58 8.25
CA PHE A 319 0.34 21.38 7.27
C PHE A 319 0.87 22.69 7.86
N ASN A 320 0.10 23.35 8.74
CA ASN A 320 0.53 24.57 9.41
C ASN A 320 1.65 24.29 10.40
N SER A 321 1.57 23.20 11.18
CA SER A 321 2.68 22.80 12.06
C SER A 321 3.94 22.38 11.30
N PHE A 322 3.78 21.78 10.11
CA PHE A 322 4.90 21.53 9.20
C PHE A 322 5.54 22.84 8.72
N TYR A 323 4.71 23.82 8.33
CA TYR A 323 5.16 25.12 7.85
C TYR A 323 5.98 25.88 8.91
N THR A 324 5.50 25.92 10.16
CA THR A 324 6.14 26.61 11.28
C THR A 324 7.34 25.85 11.85
N GLY A 325 7.43 24.53 11.63
CA GLY A 325 8.50 23.69 12.16
C GLY A 325 8.37 23.39 13.65
N THR A 326 7.17 23.51 14.22
CA THR A 326 6.93 23.45 15.68
C THR A 326 6.71 22.05 16.23
N THR A 327 6.56 21.03 15.37
CA THR A 327 6.14 19.68 15.79
C THR A 327 6.95 18.58 15.13
N ASN A 328 7.16 17.49 15.88
CA ASN A 328 7.85 16.31 15.39
C ASN A 328 6.90 15.43 14.55
N PHE A 329 7.37 14.99 13.37
CA PHE A 329 6.63 14.17 12.41
C PHE A 329 6.77 12.65 12.60
N ASP A 330 7.56 12.18 13.58
CA ASP A 330 7.90 10.76 13.78
C ASP A 330 6.69 9.82 13.77
N ARG A 331 5.54 10.23 14.32
CA ARG A 331 4.33 9.38 14.40
C ARG A 331 3.59 9.25 13.07
N VAL A 332 3.68 10.27 12.22
CA VAL A 332 2.93 10.38 10.94
C VAL A 332 3.84 10.25 9.71
N ASN A 333 5.12 9.97 9.93
CA ASN A 333 6.14 9.73 8.90
C ASN A 333 6.75 8.33 8.99
N THR A 334 5.97 7.37 9.48
CA THR A 334 6.38 5.95 9.47
C THR A 334 5.89 5.24 8.21
N GLY A 335 6.61 4.20 7.80
CA GLY A 335 6.31 3.41 6.61
C GLY A 335 6.59 1.92 6.76
N TRP A 336 6.00 1.17 5.84
CA TRP A 336 6.22 -0.27 5.68
C TRP A 336 7.02 -0.56 4.43
N LEU A 337 8.07 -1.37 4.55
CA LEU A 337 8.88 -1.83 3.42
C LEU A 337 8.32 -3.18 2.93
N CYS A 338 7.52 -3.14 1.87
CA CYS A 338 6.97 -4.32 1.22
C CYS A 338 7.94 -4.85 0.16
N LEU A 339 8.24 -6.14 0.23
CA LEU A 339 9.18 -6.80 -0.69
C LEU A 339 8.44 -7.41 -1.88
N ILE A 340 8.83 -7.01 -3.10
CA ILE A 340 8.29 -7.59 -4.35
C ILE A 340 9.41 -8.35 -5.08
N PRO A 341 9.26 -9.65 -5.35
CA PRO A 341 10.31 -10.41 -6.02
C PRO A 341 10.56 -9.91 -7.46
N LYS A 342 11.84 -9.72 -7.79
CA LYS A 342 12.33 -9.34 -9.14
C LYS A 342 12.22 -10.51 -10.11
N LYS A 343 12.39 -11.75 -9.62
CA LYS A 343 12.40 -13.00 -10.38
C LYS A 343 11.55 -14.06 -9.70
N LYS A 344 11.18 -15.14 -10.40
CA LYS A 344 10.28 -16.19 -9.86
C LYS A 344 10.88 -16.89 -8.63
N GLU A 345 12.17 -17.16 -8.65
CA GLU A 345 12.90 -17.86 -7.59
C GLU A 345 13.81 -16.87 -6.86
N ALA A 346 13.20 -15.95 -6.13
CA ALA A 346 13.94 -15.02 -5.29
C ALA A 346 14.52 -15.77 -4.09
N PHE A 347 15.85 -15.76 -3.95
CA PHE A 347 16.56 -16.53 -2.93
C PHE A 347 17.50 -15.66 -2.09
N SER A 348 17.87 -14.47 -2.54
CA SER A 348 18.62 -13.48 -1.75
C SER A 348 17.76 -12.25 -1.47
N ALA A 349 18.06 -11.48 -0.41
CA ALA A 349 17.43 -10.18 -0.16
C ALA A 349 17.55 -9.22 -1.36
N ASN A 350 18.64 -9.32 -2.13
CA ASN A 350 18.86 -8.55 -3.37
C ASN A 350 17.85 -8.87 -4.49
N ASP A 351 17.21 -10.04 -4.45
CA ASP A 351 16.21 -10.46 -5.44
C ASP A 351 14.86 -9.80 -5.22
N PHE A 352 14.72 -8.98 -4.18
CA PHE A 352 13.49 -8.25 -3.89
C PHE A 352 13.63 -6.77 -4.24
N ARG A 353 12.54 -6.18 -4.73
CA ARG A 353 12.36 -4.74 -4.84
C ARG A 353 11.73 -4.25 -3.54
N PRO A 354 12.41 -3.38 -2.78
CA PRO A 354 11.78 -2.68 -1.67
C PRO A 354 10.74 -1.70 -2.23
N ILE A 355 9.50 -1.78 -1.75
CA ILE A 355 8.45 -0.81 -2.02
C ILE A 355 7.97 -0.24 -0.70
N SER A 356 8.16 1.07 -0.54
CA SER A 356 7.77 1.76 0.67
C SER A 356 6.31 2.21 0.63
N LEU A 357 5.55 1.86 1.67
CA LEU A 357 4.18 2.29 1.89
C LEU A 357 4.15 3.22 3.10
N VAL A 358 3.86 4.50 2.87
CA VAL A 358 3.84 5.54 3.92
C VAL A 358 2.47 5.92 4.39
N HIS A 359 2.43 6.45 5.61
CA HIS A 359 1.36 7.29 6.07
C HIS A 359 0.92 8.31 5.01
N SER A 360 -0.39 8.44 4.85
CA SER A 360 -0.95 9.27 3.79
C SER A 360 -0.67 10.76 3.98
N VAL A 361 -0.50 11.26 5.21
CA VAL A 361 -0.21 12.67 5.45
C VAL A 361 1.19 13.08 5.04
N ALA A 362 2.23 12.32 5.42
CA ALA A 362 3.58 12.54 4.89
C ALA A 362 3.56 12.51 3.35
N LYS A 363 2.73 11.63 2.77
CA LYS A 363 2.53 11.56 1.32
C LYS A 363 1.84 12.77 0.70
N LEU A 364 0.85 13.34 1.37
CA LEU A 364 0.20 14.56 0.92
C LEU A 364 1.18 15.73 0.96
N ILE A 365 1.92 15.91 2.05
CA ILE A 365 2.93 16.96 2.20
C ILE A 365 3.94 16.88 1.06
N SER A 366 4.58 15.72 0.85
CA SER A 366 5.58 15.61 -0.21
C SER A 366 5.01 15.75 -1.62
N LYS A 367 3.74 15.40 -1.85
CA LYS A 367 3.08 15.67 -3.13
C LYS A 367 2.78 17.15 -3.36
N VAL A 368 2.41 17.88 -2.31
CA VAL A 368 2.24 19.33 -2.38
C VAL A 368 3.57 19.99 -2.72
N LEU A 369 4.64 19.62 -2.00
CA LEU A 369 5.99 20.12 -2.30
C LEU A 369 6.44 19.76 -3.73
N ALA A 370 6.17 18.54 -4.19
CA ALA A 370 6.44 18.12 -5.56
C ALA A 370 5.73 19.01 -6.59
N SER A 371 4.45 19.30 -6.33
CA SER A 371 3.64 20.12 -7.23
C SER A 371 4.15 21.54 -7.31
N ARG A 372 4.59 22.14 -6.19
CA ARG A 372 5.22 23.47 -6.18
C ARG A 372 6.52 23.46 -6.98
N LEU A 373 7.38 22.48 -6.72
CA LEU A 373 8.68 22.34 -7.36
C LEU A 373 8.59 22.12 -8.87
N GLN A 374 7.56 21.38 -9.33
CA GLN A 374 7.33 21.10 -10.75
C GLN A 374 7.26 22.38 -11.60
N LEU A 375 6.79 23.50 -11.03
CA LEU A 375 6.66 24.78 -11.72
C LEU A 375 8.02 25.41 -12.06
N PHE A 376 9.06 25.10 -11.29
CA PHE A 376 10.40 25.69 -11.42
C PHE A 376 11.41 24.76 -12.09
N LEU A 377 11.03 23.49 -12.31
CA LEU A 377 11.90 22.49 -12.92
C LEU A 377 12.47 22.93 -14.27
N GLY A 378 11.71 23.66 -15.08
CA GLY A 378 12.17 24.13 -16.39
C GLY A 378 13.43 25.00 -16.34
N GLY A 379 13.61 25.80 -15.28
CA GLY A 379 14.80 26.61 -15.06
C GLY A 379 15.88 25.92 -14.24
N LEU A 380 15.51 24.89 -13.46
CA LEU A 380 16.45 24.18 -12.59
C LEU A 380 17.20 23.04 -13.27
N ILE A 381 16.65 22.46 -14.34
CA ILE A 381 17.22 21.27 -14.99
C ILE A 381 17.44 21.49 -16.49
N ASN A 382 18.46 20.83 -17.02
CA ASN A 382 18.79 20.92 -18.43
C ASN A 382 17.62 20.50 -19.34
N PRO A 383 17.36 21.18 -20.48
CA PRO A 383 16.32 20.80 -21.44
C PRO A 383 16.39 19.35 -21.93
N HIS A 384 17.58 18.77 -22.06
CA HIS A 384 17.81 17.39 -22.53
C HIS A 384 17.57 16.32 -21.46
N GLN A 385 17.26 16.72 -20.22
CA GLN A 385 16.79 15.78 -19.22
C GLN A 385 15.30 15.50 -19.44
N ALA A 386 14.96 14.29 -19.85
CA ALA A 386 13.57 13.91 -20.13
C ALA A 386 12.89 13.12 -19.00
N ALA A 387 13.66 12.46 -18.13
CA ALA A 387 13.09 11.59 -17.11
C ALA A 387 12.30 12.37 -16.05
N PHE A 388 11.10 11.90 -15.74
CA PHE A 388 10.24 12.38 -14.63
C PHE A 388 9.81 13.86 -14.68
N ILE A 389 9.91 14.49 -15.84
CA ILE A 389 9.47 15.88 -16.04
C ILE A 389 8.21 15.89 -16.91
N LYS A 390 7.16 16.53 -16.40
CA LYS A 390 5.89 16.63 -17.12
C LYS A 390 6.11 17.33 -18.47
N GLY A 391 5.65 16.70 -19.55
CA GLY A 391 5.76 17.23 -20.91
C GLY A 391 7.06 16.90 -21.65
N ARG A 392 8.00 16.16 -21.04
CA ARG A 392 9.21 15.66 -21.72
C ARG A 392 9.12 14.15 -21.91
N HIS A 393 9.52 13.65 -23.07
CA HIS A 393 9.44 12.23 -23.41
C HIS A 393 10.83 11.63 -23.61
N ILE A 394 11.05 10.41 -23.09
CA ILE A 394 12.34 9.70 -23.28
C ILE A 394 12.66 9.44 -24.75
N ILE A 395 11.63 9.42 -25.60
CA ILE A 395 11.73 9.26 -27.05
C ILE A 395 12.51 10.43 -27.67
N ASP A 396 12.37 11.65 -27.15
CA ASP A 396 13.07 12.83 -27.65
C ASP A 396 14.59 12.65 -27.49
N ASN A 397 15.02 12.14 -26.33
CA ASN A 397 16.43 11.84 -26.07
C ASN A 397 16.99 10.75 -26.99
N PHE A 398 16.17 9.76 -27.33
CA PHE A 398 16.54 8.71 -28.28
C PHE A 398 16.75 9.28 -29.68
N PHE A 399 15.85 10.15 -30.16
CA PHE A 399 16.02 10.82 -31.45
C PHE A 399 17.26 11.70 -31.48
N CYS A 400 17.49 12.51 -30.44
CA CYS A 400 18.70 13.33 -30.34
C CYS A 400 19.97 12.49 -30.42
N ALA A 401 20.04 11.39 -29.66
CA ALA A 401 21.18 10.47 -29.70
C ALA A 401 21.35 9.83 -31.09
N HIS A 402 20.26 9.42 -31.73
CA HIS A 402 20.27 8.82 -33.07
C HIS A 402 20.79 9.80 -34.13
N ILE A 403 20.29 11.04 -34.14
CA ILE A 403 20.73 12.10 -35.06
C ILE A 403 22.21 12.41 -34.83
N LEU A 404 22.66 12.50 -33.57
CA LEU A 404 24.06 12.76 -33.23
C LEU A 404 24.97 11.63 -33.75
N ILE A 405 24.60 10.36 -33.51
CA ILE A 405 25.34 9.18 -34.00
C ILE A 405 25.41 9.21 -35.53
N HIS A 406 24.28 9.43 -36.21
CA HIS A 406 24.23 9.49 -37.67
C HIS A 406 25.12 10.60 -38.24
N HIS A 407 25.09 11.79 -37.64
CA HIS A 407 25.92 12.92 -38.03
C HIS A 407 27.42 12.62 -37.88
N LEU A 408 27.83 12.05 -36.74
CA LEU A 408 29.22 11.66 -36.50
C LEU A 408 29.70 10.61 -37.51
N HIS A 409 28.85 9.64 -37.85
CA HIS A 409 29.14 8.66 -38.89
C HIS A 409 29.28 9.28 -40.29
N THR A 410 28.39 10.20 -40.66
CA THR A 410 28.39 10.80 -42.00
C THR A 410 29.57 11.76 -42.18
N THR A 411 29.93 12.50 -41.13
CA THR A 411 31.07 13.44 -41.13
C THR A 411 32.41 12.77 -40.86
N LYS A 412 32.43 11.46 -40.59
CA LYS A 412 33.64 10.68 -40.20
C LYS A 412 34.38 11.29 -39.01
N HIS A 413 33.67 11.98 -38.12
CA HIS A 413 34.25 12.56 -36.92
C HIS A 413 34.48 11.46 -35.88
N ARG A 414 35.69 11.40 -35.31
CA ARG A 414 36.03 10.42 -34.27
C ARG A 414 35.40 10.87 -32.95
N ALA A 415 34.53 10.04 -32.38
CA ALA A 415 33.89 10.30 -31.09
C ALA A 415 33.77 9.00 -30.28
N ALA A 416 33.66 9.14 -28.96
CA ALA A 416 33.40 8.05 -28.04
C ALA A 416 32.06 8.28 -27.33
N PHE A 417 31.30 7.20 -27.11
CA PHE A 417 30.05 7.24 -26.36
C PHE A 417 30.28 6.67 -24.96
N LEU A 418 30.00 7.50 -23.94
CA LEU A 418 30.07 7.09 -22.56
C LEU A 418 28.67 6.75 -22.04
N LYS A 419 28.45 5.47 -21.71
CA LYS A 419 27.22 5.01 -21.07
C LYS A 419 27.49 4.77 -19.59
N ILE A 420 27.06 5.72 -18.76
CA ILE A 420 27.17 5.65 -17.29
C ILE A 420 25.86 5.10 -16.73
N ASP A 421 25.94 4.08 -15.87
CA ASP A 421 24.80 3.58 -15.12
C ASP A 421 25.11 3.60 -13.62
N PHE A 422 24.17 4.09 -12.82
CA PHE A 422 24.34 4.24 -11.38
C PHE A 422 23.71 3.04 -10.67
N GLU A 423 24.53 2.25 -9.98
CA GLU A 423 24.03 1.13 -9.20
C GLU A 423 23.17 1.64 -8.03
N ARG A 424 21.87 1.30 -8.04
CA ARG A 424 20.91 1.67 -6.99
C ARG A 424 20.92 3.18 -6.68
N ALA A 425 20.88 4.02 -7.71
CA ALA A 425 20.96 5.48 -7.59
C ALA A 425 20.11 6.05 -6.44
N PHE A 426 18.85 5.63 -6.32
CA PHE A 426 17.90 6.05 -5.27
C PHE A 426 18.35 5.69 -3.85
N ASP A 427 18.95 4.52 -3.69
CA ASP A 427 19.35 3.99 -2.40
C ASP A 427 20.74 4.50 -1.98
N ARG A 428 21.49 5.18 -2.86
CA ARG A 428 22.88 5.60 -2.60
C ARG A 428 23.07 7.12 -2.56
N VAL A 429 22.01 7.90 -2.74
CA VAL A 429 22.06 9.36 -2.62
C VAL A 429 22.64 9.78 -1.27
N ASN A 430 23.58 10.72 -1.31
CA ASN A 430 24.01 11.45 -0.13
C ASN A 430 23.12 12.70 0.06
N TRP A 431 22.42 12.77 1.18
CA TRP A 431 21.40 13.81 1.38
C TRP A 431 21.94 15.07 2.04
N SER A 432 23.04 15.00 2.79
CA SER A 432 23.74 16.23 3.18
C SER A 432 24.19 16.96 1.92
N PHE A 433 24.81 16.24 0.99
CA PHE A 433 25.19 16.78 -0.32
C PHE A 433 23.97 17.32 -1.10
N LEU A 434 22.82 16.63 -1.09
CA LEU A 434 21.61 17.15 -1.72
C LEU A 434 21.13 18.47 -1.09
N LEU A 435 21.16 18.57 0.24
CA LEU A 435 20.75 19.80 0.93
C LEU A 435 21.70 20.96 0.60
N ASP A 436 23.00 20.68 0.52
CA ASP A 436 24.02 21.66 0.12
C ASP A 436 23.81 22.09 -1.34
N LEU A 437 23.49 21.15 -2.23
CA LEU A 437 23.15 21.41 -3.63
C LEU A 437 21.89 22.28 -3.76
N LEU A 438 20.82 21.98 -3.01
CA LEU A 438 19.62 22.79 -3.02
C LEU A 438 19.92 24.20 -2.52
N GLN A 439 20.75 24.34 -1.48
CA GLN A 439 21.16 25.66 -1.00
C GLN A 439 21.93 26.45 -2.07
N ALA A 440 22.90 25.83 -2.76
CA ALA A 440 23.65 26.48 -3.84
C ALA A 440 22.76 26.88 -5.04
N ARG A 441 21.66 26.15 -5.28
CA ARG A 441 20.65 26.45 -6.31
C ARG A 441 19.62 27.51 -5.89
N GLY A 442 19.81 28.18 -4.75
CA GLY A 442 18.95 29.27 -4.30
C GLY A 442 17.71 28.84 -3.52
N PHE A 443 17.61 27.57 -3.09
CA PHE A 443 16.50 27.14 -2.23
C PHE A 443 16.62 27.77 -0.84
N SER A 444 15.50 28.33 -0.36
CA SER A 444 15.47 28.98 0.96
C SER A 444 15.81 28.02 2.12
N PRO A 445 16.37 28.53 3.23
CA PRO A 445 16.61 27.72 4.44
C PRO A 445 15.35 27.02 4.97
N ARG A 446 14.17 27.65 4.82
CA ARG A 446 12.88 27.06 5.19
C ARG A 446 12.52 25.85 4.33
N TRP A 447 12.73 25.92 3.02
CA TRP A 447 12.52 24.75 2.16
C TRP A 447 13.46 23.61 2.57
N ASN A 448 14.74 23.91 2.77
CA ASN A 448 15.72 22.91 3.20
C ASN A 448 15.36 22.32 4.58
N SER A 449 14.80 23.10 5.50
CA SER A 449 14.33 22.57 6.79
C SER A 449 13.15 21.61 6.63
N TRP A 450 12.21 21.88 5.71
CA TRP A 450 11.11 20.97 5.39
C TRP A 450 11.60 19.63 4.82
N ILE A 451 12.55 19.67 3.88
CA ILE A 451 13.19 18.46 3.33
C ILE A 451 13.87 17.68 4.47
N ARG A 452 14.65 18.38 5.29
CA ARG A 452 15.37 17.81 6.43
C ARG A 452 14.39 17.13 7.40
N THR A 453 13.30 17.79 7.79
CA THR A 453 12.27 17.23 8.68
C THR A 453 11.66 15.95 8.11
N LEU A 454 11.28 15.95 6.83
CA LEU A 454 10.70 14.75 6.19
C LEU A 454 11.69 13.58 6.09
N LEU A 455 12.99 13.86 5.98
CA LEU A 455 14.03 12.83 5.93
C LEU A 455 14.37 12.27 7.30
N HIS A 456 14.58 13.14 8.30
CA HIS A 456 15.03 12.71 9.63
C HIS A 456 13.96 12.02 10.45
N THR A 457 12.70 12.41 10.29
CA THR A 457 11.58 11.82 11.05
C THR A 457 11.05 10.54 10.42
N ALA A 458 11.59 10.14 9.26
CA ALA A 458 11.14 8.94 8.56
C ALA A 458 11.64 7.68 9.28
N SER A 459 10.74 6.73 9.52
CA SER A 459 11.10 5.39 10.01
C SER A 459 10.39 4.29 9.24
N MET A 460 11.03 3.13 9.13
CA MET A 460 10.50 2.02 8.33
C MET A 460 10.61 0.67 9.05
N SER A 461 9.57 -0.15 8.90
CA SER A 461 9.57 -1.56 9.29
C SER A 461 9.54 -2.46 8.06
N VAL A 462 10.41 -3.48 8.01
CA VAL A 462 10.36 -4.50 6.94
C VAL A 462 9.18 -5.43 7.17
N ILE A 463 8.37 -5.64 6.14
CA ILE A 463 7.25 -6.59 6.21
C ILE A 463 7.70 -7.95 5.66
N LEU A 464 7.63 -8.97 6.51
CA LEU A 464 7.75 -10.37 6.11
C LEU A 464 6.37 -11.03 6.05
N ASN A 465 5.93 -11.45 4.87
CA ASN A 465 4.68 -12.21 4.67
C ASN A 465 3.41 -11.59 5.27
N GLY A 466 3.40 -10.27 5.43
CA GLY A 466 2.36 -9.59 6.19
C GLY A 466 2.58 -9.78 7.69
N THR A 467 3.77 -9.49 8.21
CA THR A 467 4.03 -9.18 9.62
C THR A 467 5.09 -8.08 9.62
N PRO A 468 4.86 -6.92 10.24
CA PRO A 468 5.90 -5.91 10.38
C PRO A 468 6.96 -6.42 11.37
N GLY A 469 8.23 -6.34 10.99
CA GLY A 469 9.36 -6.56 11.90
C GLY A 469 9.78 -5.30 12.64
N ASN A 470 10.98 -5.33 13.20
CA ASN A 470 11.60 -4.20 13.87
C ASN A 470 11.66 -2.96 12.97
N SER A 471 11.48 -1.78 13.58
CA SER A 471 11.62 -0.50 12.89
C SER A 471 13.06 -0.01 12.95
N PHE A 472 13.51 0.67 11.90
CA PHE A 472 14.75 1.42 11.89
C PHE A 472 14.50 2.83 11.35
N SER A 473 15.25 3.80 11.88
CA SER A 473 15.25 5.16 11.34
C SER A 473 15.79 5.12 9.92
N TYR A 474 15.01 5.71 9.02
CA TYR A 474 15.30 5.73 7.62
C TYR A 474 16.22 6.91 7.33
N PHE A 475 17.51 6.72 7.55
CA PHE A 475 18.48 7.73 7.18
C PHE A 475 18.67 7.71 5.67
N TYR A 476 18.04 8.68 5.00
CA TYR A 476 18.66 9.24 3.80
C TYR A 476 18.80 8.28 2.61
N ARG A 477 17.83 7.42 2.25
CA ARG A 477 18.03 6.50 1.08
C ARG A 477 16.82 6.18 0.19
N ALA A 478 15.87 7.12 0.13
CA ALA A 478 14.65 7.17 -0.69
C ALA A 478 13.49 7.53 0.23
N LEU A 479 13.04 8.79 0.18
CA LEU A 479 11.73 9.08 0.74
C LEU A 479 10.77 8.03 0.16
N PRO A 480 9.92 7.45 1.01
CA PRO A 480 8.94 6.45 0.61
C PRO A 480 7.80 7.00 -0.28
N LEU A 481 8.14 8.00 -1.10
CA LEU A 481 7.32 8.86 -1.92
C LEU A 481 7.87 8.91 -3.34
N PRO A 482 7.50 7.92 -4.17
CA PRO A 482 8.02 7.78 -5.54
C PRO A 482 7.79 8.98 -6.46
N GLY A 483 6.99 9.98 -6.06
CA GLY A 483 6.74 11.19 -6.84
C GLY A 483 7.69 12.33 -6.51
N TYR A 484 7.97 12.59 -5.23
CA TYR A 484 8.75 13.74 -4.79
C TYR A 484 10.26 13.49 -4.83
N CYS A 485 10.69 12.29 -4.40
CA CYS A 485 12.08 11.84 -4.56
C CYS A 485 12.54 11.92 -6.00
N ARG A 486 11.75 11.38 -6.93
CA ARG A 486 12.11 11.36 -8.35
C ARG A 486 12.28 12.77 -8.94
N ILE A 487 11.56 13.76 -8.43
CA ILE A 487 11.70 15.15 -8.85
C ILE A 487 12.95 15.77 -8.23
N LEU A 488 13.17 15.62 -6.92
CA LEU A 488 14.38 16.11 -6.23
C LEU A 488 15.67 15.45 -6.75
N GLU A 489 15.61 14.17 -7.11
CA GLU A 489 16.72 13.44 -7.71
C GLU A 489 16.88 13.77 -9.19
N SER A 490 15.79 14.12 -9.91
CA SER A 490 15.92 14.70 -11.25
C SER A 490 16.65 16.03 -11.17
N ILE A 491 16.38 16.85 -10.15
CA ILE A 491 17.17 18.07 -9.90
C ILE A 491 18.61 17.69 -9.59
N MET A 492 18.85 16.72 -8.69
CA MET A 492 20.20 16.29 -8.35
C MET A 492 20.99 15.78 -9.56
N LEU A 493 20.46 14.83 -10.32
CA LEU A 493 21.05 14.28 -11.55
C LEU A 493 21.21 15.36 -12.63
N GLY A 494 20.23 16.25 -12.79
CA GLY A 494 20.26 17.33 -13.77
C GLY A 494 21.32 18.38 -13.48
N CYS A 495 21.42 18.78 -12.22
CA CYS A 495 22.38 19.78 -11.77
C CYS A 495 23.80 19.17 -11.74
N THR A 496 23.99 17.98 -11.15
CA THR A 496 25.34 17.39 -10.98
C THR A 496 25.98 16.84 -12.25
N LEU A 497 25.22 16.23 -13.17
CA LEU A 497 25.81 15.60 -14.36
C LEU A 497 26.11 16.58 -15.48
N TYR A 498 25.41 17.72 -15.51
CA TYR A 498 25.53 18.66 -16.62
C TYR A 498 26.74 19.60 -16.47
N ASN A 499 27.12 19.97 -15.24
CA ASN A 499 28.20 20.94 -15.01
C ASN A 499 29.61 20.32 -14.98
N LEU A 500 29.77 19.04 -15.36
CA LEU A 500 31.06 18.49 -15.79
C LEU A 500 31.50 19.01 -17.18
N ARG A 501 30.80 20.02 -17.73
CA ARG A 501 31.07 20.60 -19.05
C ARG A 501 32.22 21.62 -19.09
N THR A 502 32.82 21.99 -17.97
CA THR A 502 33.87 23.03 -17.94
C THR A 502 34.91 22.78 -16.84
N THR A 503 35.65 21.69 -16.95
CA THR A 503 37.02 21.60 -16.39
C THR A 503 37.91 20.87 -17.37
#